data_AF-A0A4S2RJJ2-F1
#
_entry.id   AF-A0A4S2RJJ2-F1
#
_cell.length_a   1.000
_cell.length_b   1.000
_cell.length_c   1.000
_cell.angle_alpha   90.00
_cell.angle_beta   90.00
_cell.angle_gamma   90.00
#
_symmetry.space_group_name_H-M   'P 1'
#
loop_
_entity.id
_entity.type
_entity.pdbx_description
1 polymer ?
#
loop_
_entity_poly.entity_id
_entity_poly.type
_entity_poly.pdbx_seq_one_letter_code
_entity_poly.pdbx_strand_id
1 'polypeptide(L)'
;MVTKYVATLRAGTAVLEPTQPIPSPRRITTWIMRRPESLSDSQRDQLDRILDACPDLASARDLAHEFSRIARERRGQDLIHWMTRALDEGPQPVQGFAAFLQNDWDAVVNGLTLPWSSGAVEGQVTRIKLIKRRSYGRASFGLLRTLVLAQPP
;
A
#
# COMPACT_ATOMS: atom_id res chain seq x y z
N MET A 1 5.96 26.59 34.15
CA MET A 1 6.88 26.42 32.99
C MET A 1 6.55 27.34 31.82
N VAL A 2 5.28 27.56 31.48
CA VAL A 2 4.86 28.40 30.33
C VAL A 2 5.34 29.86 30.42
N THR A 3 5.33 30.48 31.60
CA THR A 3 5.71 31.89 31.79
C THR A 3 7.18 32.19 31.47
N LYS A 4 8.08 31.24 31.75
CA LYS A 4 9.51 31.34 31.40
C LYS A 4 9.73 31.25 29.89
N TYR A 5 8.98 30.36 29.23
CA TYR A 5 9.05 30.15 27.79
C TYR A 5 8.54 31.36 26.98
N VAL A 6 7.45 31.98 27.43
CA VAL A 6 6.91 33.21 26.81
C VAL A 6 7.87 34.40 27.01
N ALA A 7 8.56 34.47 28.15
CA ALA A 7 9.58 35.49 28.40
C ALA A 7 10.80 35.32 27.47
N THR A 8 11.26 34.10 27.22
CA THR A 8 12.36 33.82 26.28
C THR A 8 11.99 34.09 24.82
N LEU A 9 10.73 33.87 24.42
CA LEU A 9 10.23 34.21 23.08
C LEU A 9 10.21 35.73 22.86
N ARG A 10 9.74 36.50 23.85
CA ARG A 10 9.73 37.97 23.80
C ARG A 10 11.14 38.58 23.83
N ALA A 11 12.08 37.92 24.49
CA ALA A 11 13.49 38.33 24.57
C ALA A 11 14.33 37.91 23.34
N GLY A 12 13.75 37.19 22.37
CA GLY A 12 14.47 36.70 21.19
C GLY A 12 15.52 35.61 21.46
N THR A 13 15.53 35.04 22.67
CA THR A 13 16.49 34.01 23.11
C THR A 13 15.90 32.61 23.17
N ALA A 14 14.63 32.44 22.77
CA ALA A 14 14.00 31.13 22.65
C ALA A 14 14.68 30.33 21.54
N VAL A 15 15.36 29.26 21.94
CA VAL A 15 15.75 28.18 21.03
C VAL A 15 14.45 27.56 20.54
N LEU A 16 14.08 27.81 19.28
CA LEU A 16 13.03 27.06 18.62
C LEU A 16 13.45 25.59 18.67
N GLU A 17 12.68 24.74 19.35
CA GLU A 17 12.93 23.30 19.26
C GLU A 17 12.87 22.93 17.77
N PRO A 18 13.88 22.21 17.25
CA PRO A 18 13.92 21.90 15.83
C PRO A 18 12.68 21.07 15.50
N THR A 19 11.82 21.61 14.64
CA THR A 19 10.66 20.90 14.11
C THR A 19 11.14 19.59 13.51
N GLN A 20 10.81 18.46 14.15
CA GLN A 20 11.17 17.17 13.58
C GLN A 20 10.44 17.03 12.24
N PRO A 21 11.16 16.77 11.14
CA PRO A 21 10.53 16.70 9.83
C PRO A 21 9.55 15.53 9.81
N ILE A 22 8.28 15.84 9.48
CA ILE A 22 7.26 14.82 9.27
C ILE A 22 7.70 13.96 8.07
N PRO A 23 7.73 12.62 8.19
CA PRO A 23 8.11 11.75 7.09
C PRO A 23 7.11 11.86 5.95
N SER A 24 7.57 11.66 4.72
CA SER A 24 6.66 11.64 3.58
C SER A 24 5.62 10.52 3.71
N PRO A 25 4.41 10.66 3.14
CA PRO A 25 3.40 9.61 3.18
C PRO A 25 3.93 8.25 2.71
N ARG A 26 4.74 8.23 1.65
CA ARG A 26 5.40 7.00 1.16
C ARG A 26 6.30 6.34 2.20
N ARG A 27 7.03 7.12 3.01
CA ARG A 27 7.86 6.58 4.11
C ARG A 27 6.98 5.96 5.19
N ILE A 28 5.91 6.63 5.58
CA ILE A 28 4.95 6.14 6.58
C ILE A 28 4.32 4.83 6.10
N THR A 29 3.83 4.77 4.86
CA THR A 29 3.28 3.53 4.27
C THR A 29 4.33 2.41 4.21
N THR A 30 5.59 2.75 3.90
CA THR A 30 6.68 1.77 3.89
C THR A 30 6.94 1.20 5.29
N TRP A 31 6.88 2.03 6.33
CA TRP A 31 7.03 1.58 7.71
C TRP A 31 5.87 0.70 8.15
N ILE A 32 4.63 1.11 7.83
CA ILE A 32 3.42 0.32 8.08
C ILE A 32 3.53 -1.06 7.43
N MET A 33 3.91 -1.15 6.15
CA MET A 33 3.92 -2.43 5.43
C MET A 33 5.13 -3.32 5.72
N ARG A 34 6.13 -2.83 6.47
CA ARG A 34 7.33 -3.58 6.83
C ARG A 34 7.11 -4.43 8.08
N ARG A 35 7.97 -5.43 8.23
CA ARG A 35 8.07 -6.18 9.49
C ARG A 35 8.54 -5.24 10.61
N PRO A 36 7.86 -5.18 11.76
CA PRO A 36 8.23 -4.27 12.86
C PRO A 36 9.70 -4.41 13.31
N GLU A 37 10.26 -5.60 13.21
CA GLU A 37 11.65 -5.92 13.58
C GLU A 37 12.68 -5.27 12.64
N SER A 38 12.26 -4.87 11.43
CA SER A 38 13.13 -4.23 10.42
C SER A 38 13.20 -2.70 10.52
N LEU A 39 12.46 -2.10 11.45
CA LEU A 39 12.48 -0.68 11.74
C LEU A 39 13.54 -0.37 12.80
N SER A 40 14.25 0.74 12.68
CA SER A 40 15.08 1.25 13.78
C SER A 40 14.18 1.77 14.91
N ASP A 41 14.71 1.86 16.14
CA ASP A 41 13.97 2.38 17.29
C ASP A 41 13.39 3.77 17.01
N SER A 42 14.20 4.66 16.44
CA SER A 42 13.77 6.00 16.03
C SER A 42 12.62 6.01 15.01
N GLN A 43 12.54 5.01 14.12
CA GLN A 43 11.46 4.88 13.15
C GLN A 43 10.19 4.35 13.80
N ARG A 44 10.31 3.41 14.74
CA ARG A 44 9.20 2.91 15.54
C ARG A 44 8.59 4.02 16.37
N ASP A 45 9.40 4.74 17.15
CA ASP A 45 8.96 5.86 17.98
C ASP A 45 8.30 6.98 17.15
N GLN A 46 8.78 7.21 15.94
CA GLN A 46 8.19 8.20 15.04
C GLN A 46 6.87 7.70 14.43
N LEU A 47 6.79 6.42 14.07
CA LEU A 47 5.55 5.82 13.58
C LEU A 47 4.49 5.80 14.69
N ASP A 48 4.83 5.39 15.90
CA ASP A 48 3.89 5.32 17.02
C ASP A 48 3.28 6.69 17.33
N ARG A 49 4.11 7.74 17.40
CA ARG A 49 3.62 9.13 17.53
C ARG A 49 2.64 9.55 16.43
N ILE A 50 2.87 9.10 15.20
CA ILE A 50 2.00 9.41 14.06
C ILE A 50 0.66 8.67 14.19
N LEU A 51 0.69 7.41 14.62
CA LEU A 51 -0.51 6.59 14.82
C LEU A 51 -1.34 7.07 16.01
N ASP A 52 -0.70 7.49 17.10
CA ASP A 52 -1.35 8.10 18.26
C ASP A 52 -2.05 9.41 17.88
N ALA A 53 -1.44 10.19 16.98
CA ALA A 53 -2.00 11.45 16.50
C ALA A 53 -3.12 11.27 15.45
N CYS A 54 -3.22 10.11 14.79
CA CYS A 54 -4.16 9.86 13.71
C CYS A 54 -4.82 8.47 13.82
N PRO A 55 -5.95 8.37 14.53
CA PRO A 55 -6.68 7.11 14.73
C PRO A 55 -7.09 6.43 13.42
N ASP A 56 -7.47 7.22 12.40
CA ASP A 56 -7.81 6.71 11.07
C ASP A 56 -6.64 5.95 10.42
N LEU A 57 -5.41 6.45 10.60
CA LEU A 57 -4.21 5.80 10.08
C LEU A 57 -3.86 4.54 10.89
N ALA A 58 -4.11 4.54 12.20
CA ALA A 58 -4.00 3.33 13.02
C ALA A 58 -4.98 2.24 12.57
N SER A 59 -6.25 2.60 12.34
CA SER A 59 -7.26 1.68 11.78
C SER A 59 -6.83 1.17 10.39
N ALA A 60 -6.38 2.05 9.49
CA ALA A 60 -5.89 1.66 8.18
C ALA A 60 -4.70 0.69 8.25
N ARG A 61 -3.75 0.92 9.17
CA ARG A 61 -2.60 0.04 9.41
C ARG A 61 -3.09 -1.36 9.79
N ASP A 62 -4.00 -1.46 10.76
CA ASP A 62 -4.48 -2.75 11.26
C ASP A 62 -5.23 -3.54 10.18
N LEU A 63 -6.12 -2.87 9.44
CA LEU A 63 -6.83 -3.45 8.32
C LEU A 63 -5.88 -3.89 7.19
N ALA A 64 -4.84 -3.09 6.89
CA ALA A 64 -3.85 -3.45 5.87
C ALA A 64 -3.01 -4.68 6.27
N HIS A 65 -2.61 -4.78 7.54
CA HIS A 65 -1.88 -5.96 8.04
C HIS A 65 -2.76 -7.21 8.01
N GLU A 66 -4.02 -7.09 8.44
CA GLU A 66 -4.97 -8.19 8.43
C GLU A 66 -5.20 -8.71 7.00
N PHE A 67 -5.48 -7.82 6.05
CA PHE A 67 -5.61 -8.18 4.63
C PHE A 67 -4.34 -8.81 4.07
N SER A 68 -3.18 -8.24 4.39
CA SER A 68 -1.88 -8.77 3.94
C SER A 68 -1.62 -10.17 4.48
N ARG A 69 -2.08 -10.48 5.70
CA ARG A 69 -2.00 -11.81 6.29
C ARG A 69 -2.91 -12.79 5.54
N ILE A 70 -4.16 -12.40 5.28
CA ILE A 70 -5.11 -13.20 4.47
C ILE A 70 -4.50 -13.56 3.11
N ALA A 71 -3.92 -12.57 2.42
CA ALA A 71 -3.29 -12.79 1.11
C ALA A 71 -2.06 -13.70 1.19
N ARG A 72 -1.19 -13.49 2.19
CA ARG A 72 0.05 -14.27 2.35
C ARG A 72 -0.21 -15.71 2.75
N GLU A 73 -1.18 -15.93 3.63
CA GLU A 73 -1.55 -17.25 4.15
C GLU A 73 -2.61 -17.96 3.28
N ARG A 74 -3.08 -17.31 2.22
CA ARG A 74 -4.15 -17.78 1.32
C ARG A 74 -5.42 -18.18 2.05
N ARG A 75 -5.89 -17.31 2.93
CA ARG A 75 -7.07 -17.53 3.79
C ARG A 75 -8.30 -16.79 3.27
N GLY A 76 -8.65 -16.98 1.99
CA GLY A 76 -9.77 -16.27 1.37
C GLY A 76 -11.11 -16.44 2.10
N GLN A 77 -11.29 -17.51 2.87
CA GLN A 77 -12.46 -17.70 3.74
C GLN A 77 -12.62 -16.60 4.81
N ASP A 78 -11.53 -15.98 5.25
CA ASP A 78 -11.55 -14.92 6.28
C ASP A 78 -11.81 -13.53 5.68
N LEU A 79 -11.84 -13.42 4.35
CA LEU A 79 -12.03 -12.14 3.66
C LEU A 79 -13.37 -11.49 4.00
N ILE A 80 -14.42 -12.30 4.22
CA ILE A 80 -15.75 -11.78 4.57
C ILE A 80 -15.71 -11.02 5.91
N HIS A 81 -15.02 -11.57 6.91
CA HIS A 81 -14.90 -10.94 8.21
C HIS A 81 -14.10 -9.64 8.12
N TRP A 82 -12.96 -9.68 7.42
CA TRP A 82 -12.15 -8.50 7.17
C TRP A 82 -12.93 -7.41 6.42
N MET A 83 -13.74 -7.78 5.41
CA MET A 83 -14.53 -6.83 4.64
C MET A 83 -15.60 -6.16 5.49
N THR A 84 -16.34 -6.93 6.32
CA THR A 84 -17.33 -6.35 7.24
C THR A 84 -16.67 -5.33 8.16
N ARG A 85 -15.53 -5.67 8.76
CA ARG A 85 -14.78 -4.76 9.62
C ARG A 85 -14.27 -3.53 8.86
N ALA A 86 -13.75 -3.71 7.65
CA ALA A 86 -13.23 -2.62 6.82
C ALA A 86 -14.32 -1.62 6.40
N LEU A 87 -15.55 -2.08 6.18
CA LEU A 87 -16.69 -1.23 5.84
C LEU A 87 -17.25 -0.48 7.06
N ASP A 88 -17.20 -1.07 8.25
CA ASP A 88 -17.76 -0.50 9.47
C ASP A 88 -16.78 0.44 10.19
N GLU A 89 -15.53 -0.02 10.38
CA GLU A 89 -14.51 0.65 11.22
C GLU A 89 -13.38 1.30 10.41
N GLY A 90 -13.31 1.03 9.10
CA GLY A 90 -12.23 1.54 8.25
C GLY A 90 -12.39 3.02 7.91
N PRO A 91 -11.30 3.75 7.65
CA PRO A 91 -11.41 5.09 7.08
C PRO A 91 -11.96 5.04 5.64
N GLN A 92 -12.54 6.14 5.17
CA GLN A 92 -13.21 6.25 3.86
C GLN A 92 -12.46 5.61 2.68
N PRO A 93 -11.14 5.79 2.49
CA PRO A 93 -10.41 5.13 1.40
C PRO A 93 -10.40 3.60 1.49
N VAL A 94 -10.35 3.05 2.70
CA VAL A 94 -10.36 1.60 2.95
C VAL A 94 -11.77 1.04 2.77
N GLN A 95 -12.80 1.77 3.20
CA GLN A 95 -14.20 1.39 2.92
C GLN A 95 -14.45 1.32 1.41
N GLY A 96 -13.98 2.32 0.64
CA GLY A 96 -14.08 2.32 -0.82
C GLY A 96 -13.35 1.14 -1.47
N PHE A 97 -12.17 0.79 -0.96
CA PHE A 97 -11.44 -0.41 -1.42
C PHE A 97 -12.23 -1.70 -1.11
N ALA A 98 -12.72 -1.86 0.12
CA ALA A 98 -13.52 -3.02 0.52
C ALA A 98 -14.82 -3.14 -0.30
N ALA A 99 -15.50 -2.02 -0.56
CA ALA A 99 -16.67 -1.96 -1.41
C ALA A 99 -16.36 -2.41 -2.85
N PHE A 100 -15.22 -1.99 -3.40
CA PHE A 100 -14.80 -2.35 -4.75
C PHE A 100 -14.55 -3.86 -4.90
N LEU A 101 -14.03 -4.55 -3.87
CA LEU A 101 -13.79 -6.00 -3.93
C LEU A 101 -15.07 -6.83 -4.15
N GLN A 102 -16.23 -6.30 -3.77
CA GLN A 102 -17.51 -7.00 -3.94
C GLN A 102 -17.88 -7.18 -5.41
N ASN A 103 -17.37 -6.33 -6.32
CA ASN A 103 -17.69 -6.40 -7.75
C ASN A 103 -17.28 -7.73 -8.38
N ASP A 104 -16.21 -8.35 -7.88
CA ASP A 104 -15.65 -9.61 -8.38
C ASP A 104 -15.35 -10.57 -7.22
N TRP A 105 -16.30 -10.70 -6.27
CA TRP A 105 -16.10 -11.38 -4.99
C TRP A 105 -15.49 -12.78 -5.14
N ASP A 106 -16.07 -13.64 -5.98
CA ASP A 106 -15.58 -15.00 -6.20
C ASP A 106 -14.15 -15.02 -6.74
N ALA A 107 -13.80 -14.07 -7.62
CA ALA A 107 -12.45 -13.96 -8.16
C ALA A 107 -11.45 -13.52 -7.09
N VAL A 108 -11.84 -12.56 -6.23
CA VAL A 108 -11.00 -12.09 -5.11
C VAL A 108 -10.78 -13.22 -4.09
N VAL A 109 -11.83 -13.92 -3.68
CA VAL A 109 -11.73 -15.06 -2.75
C VAL A 109 -10.84 -16.15 -3.34
N ASN A 110 -11.05 -16.50 -4.61
CA ASN A 110 -10.21 -17.49 -5.30
C ASN A 110 -8.75 -17.03 -5.40
N GLY A 111 -8.49 -15.76 -5.72
CA GLY A 111 -7.16 -15.19 -5.77
C GLY A 111 -6.43 -15.19 -4.43
N LEU A 112 -7.19 -15.16 -3.33
CA LEU A 112 -6.68 -15.25 -1.95
C LEU A 112 -6.76 -16.66 -1.37
N THR A 113 -7.08 -17.70 -2.16
CA THR A 113 -7.21 -19.08 -1.67
C THR A 113 -6.38 -20.06 -2.51
N LEU A 114 -6.48 -19.94 -3.84
CA LEU A 114 -5.87 -20.86 -4.76
C LEU A 114 -4.36 -20.59 -4.93
N PRO A 115 -3.58 -21.60 -5.34
CA PRO A 115 -2.15 -21.43 -5.58
C PRO A 115 -1.81 -20.72 -6.90
N TRP A 116 -2.81 -20.43 -7.72
CA TRP A 116 -2.64 -19.85 -9.04
C TRP A 116 -2.33 -18.36 -8.98
N SER A 117 -1.50 -17.88 -9.92
CA SER A 117 -1.24 -16.46 -10.09
C SER A 117 -1.34 -16.06 -11.55
N SER A 118 -1.74 -14.82 -11.81
CA SER A 118 -1.76 -14.23 -13.14
C SER A 118 -0.36 -13.86 -13.67
N GLY A 119 0.71 -14.13 -12.92
CA GLY A 119 2.07 -13.64 -13.24
C GLY A 119 2.58 -14.06 -14.62
N ALA A 120 2.33 -15.30 -15.03
CA ALA A 120 2.71 -15.77 -16.37
C ALA A 120 1.95 -15.02 -17.48
N VAL A 121 0.65 -14.81 -17.28
CA VAL A 121 -0.23 -14.08 -18.21
C VAL A 121 0.19 -12.60 -18.27
N GLU A 122 0.40 -11.97 -17.12
CA GLU A 122 0.87 -10.58 -17.00
C GLU A 122 2.25 -10.38 -17.63
N GLY A 123 3.14 -11.37 -17.50
CA GLY A 123 4.43 -11.40 -18.18
C GLY A 123 4.28 -11.37 -19.71
N GLN A 124 3.40 -12.20 -20.26
CA GLN A 124 3.10 -12.17 -21.70
C GLN A 124 2.46 -10.85 -22.13
N VAL A 125 1.51 -10.33 -21.36
CA VAL A 125 0.89 -9.02 -21.62
C VAL A 125 1.93 -7.91 -21.62
N THR A 126 2.89 -7.94 -20.69
CA THR A 126 3.99 -6.97 -20.61
C THR A 126 4.92 -7.07 -21.80
N ARG A 127 5.28 -8.29 -22.21
CA ARG A 127 6.07 -8.55 -23.42
C ARG A 127 5.38 -8.00 -24.67
N ILE A 128 4.08 -8.26 -24.84
CA ILE A 128 3.29 -7.75 -25.97
C ILE A 128 3.22 -6.22 -25.94
N LYS A 129 2.99 -5.60 -24.77
CA LYS A 129 3.01 -4.14 -24.60
C LYS A 129 4.37 -3.56 -24.97
N LEU A 130 5.46 -4.22 -24.63
CA LEU A 130 6.82 -3.79 -24.98
C LEU A 130 7.06 -3.85 -26.50
N ILE A 131 6.65 -4.94 -27.16
CA ILE A 131 6.73 -5.06 -28.62
C ILE A 131 5.95 -3.92 -29.29
N LYS A 132 4.70 -3.67 -28.87
CA LYS A 132 3.89 -2.55 -29.36
C LYS A 132 4.59 -1.20 -29.20
N ARG A 133 5.22 -0.95 -28.05
CA ARG A 133 5.97 0.29 -27.78
C ARG A 133 7.20 0.43 -28.68
N ARG A 134 7.98 -0.65 -28.87
CA ARG A 134 9.14 -0.67 -29.78
C ARG A 134 8.74 -0.47 -31.25
N SER A 135 7.54 -0.90 -31.62
CA SER A 135 6.97 -0.70 -32.95
C SER A 135 6.26 0.65 -33.12
N TYR A 136 6.50 1.62 -32.23
CA TYR A 136 5.88 2.96 -32.26
C TYR A 136 4.34 2.91 -32.31
N GLY A 137 3.73 1.96 -31.60
CA GLY A 137 2.29 1.78 -31.55
C GLY A 137 1.69 1.06 -32.76
N ARG A 138 2.50 0.64 -33.75
CA ARG A 138 2.02 -0.19 -34.87
C ARG A 138 1.61 -1.56 -34.35
N ALA A 139 0.31 -1.83 -34.38
CA ALA A 139 -0.30 -2.94 -33.67
C ALA A 139 -1.22 -3.79 -34.56
N SER A 140 -0.99 -3.85 -35.88
CA SER A 140 -1.72 -4.80 -36.71
C SER A 140 -1.45 -6.23 -36.25
N PHE A 141 -2.47 -7.08 -36.27
CA PHE A 141 -2.34 -8.46 -35.81
C PHE A 141 -1.21 -9.20 -36.55
N GLY A 142 -1.11 -9.02 -37.87
CA GLY A 142 -0.03 -9.61 -38.67
C GLY A 142 1.36 -9.19 -38.19
N LEU A 143 1.59 -7.89 -37.96
CA LEU A 143 2.88 -7.39 -37.47
C LEU A 143 3.20 -7.91 -36.06
N LEU A 144 2.22 -7.87 -35.15
CA LEU A 144 2.40 -8.38 -33.79
C LEU A 144 2.69 -9.87 -33.77
N ARG A 145 1.96 -10.65 -34.56
CA ARG A 145 2.19 -12.09 -34.71
C ARG A 145 3.62 -12.35 -35.18
N THR A 146 4.08 -11.66 -36.23
CA THR A 146 5.45 -11.81 -36.72
C THR A 146 6.47 -11.47 -35.63
N LEU A 147 6.32 -10.35 -34.92
CA LEU A 147 7.28 -9.93 -33.88
C LEU A 147 7.28 -10.82 -32.64
N VAL A 148 6.13 -11.40 -32.27
CA VAL A 148 6.01 -12.32 -31.14
C VAL A 148 6.61 -13.69 -31.47
N LEU A 149 6.41 -14.18 -32.70
CA LEU A 149 6.88 -15.50 -33.15
C LEU A 149 8.35 -15.49 -33.63
N ALA A 150 8.86 -14.34 -34.10
CA ALA A 150 10.23 -14.23 -34.64
C ALA A 150 11.33 -14.07 -33.58
N GLN A 151 10.99 -14.06 -32.28
CA GLN A 151 11.98 -14.07 -31.19
C GLN A 151 12.34 -15.52 -30.85
N PRO A 152 13.59 -16.00 -31.11
CA PRO A 152 14.09 -17.28 -30.60
C PRO A 152 14.44 -17.16 -29.08
N PRO A 153 14.68 -18.29 -28.37
CA PRO A 153 14.63 -18.38 -26.90
C PRO A 153 15.60 -17.46 -26.16
#